data_AF-A0A7Y7CAD8-F1
#
_entry.id   AF-A0A7Y7CAD8-F1
#
_cell.length_a   1.000
_cell.length_b   1.000
_cell.length_c   1.000
_cell.angle_alpha   90.00
_cell.angle_beta   90.00
_cell.angle_gamma   90.00
#
_symmetry.space_group_name_H-M   'P 1'
#
loop_
_entity.id
_entity.type
_entity.pdbx_description
1 polymer ?
#
loop_
_entity_poly.entity_id
_entity_poly.type
_entity_poly.pdbx_seq_one_letter_code
_entity_poly.pdbx_strand_id
1 'polypeptide(L)'
;MTNLNRMSWRWVVAGLFLALSACGGAAEVEDVLGTSESALTCTCGAETFTVVRRATSVNCARAYDQANSLADEAIAAACPAGGCNLTRSLQSCAPVGPQGSQGFSMGVLVTYSCNEPDTCVE
;
A
#
# COMPACT_ATOMS: atom_id res chain seq x y z
N MET A 1 3.17 44.69 -24.05
CA MET A 1 3.32 43.30 -24.54
C MET A 1 1.94 42.69 -24.66
N THR A 2 1.53 42.42 -25.90
CA THR A 2 0.24 41.86 -26.31
C THR A 2 0.15 40.37 -25.98
N ASN A 3 -0.90 40.00 -25.22
CA ASN A 3 -1.95 39.01 -25.56
C ASN A 3 -1.51 37.74 -26.34
N LEU A 4 -1.74 36.54 -25.79
CA LEU A 4 -2.73 35.59 -26.33
C LEU A 4 -2.76 34.28 -25.52
N ASN A 5 -3.80 34.19 -24.69
CA ASN A 5 -4.40 32.96 -24.23
C ASN A 5 -5.18 32.33 -25.40
N ARG A 6 -4.73 31.18 -25.94
CA ARG A 6 -5.52 30.27 -26.81
C ARG A 6 -4.93 28.87 -26.68
N MET A 7 -5.50 28.01 -25.84
CA MET A 7 -6.52 27.04 -26.27
C MET A 7 -6.25 26.50 -27.68
N SER A 8 -5.43 25.45 -27.76
CA SER A 8 -5.28 24.63 -28.96
C SER A 8 -5.70 23.20 -28.63
N TRP A 9 -6.94 22.97 -29.00
CA TRP A 9 -7.73 21.77 -29.05
C TRP A 9 -7.09 20.78 -30.04
N ARG A 10 -6.57 19.64 -29.57
CA ARG A 10 -6.17 18.51 -30.43
C ARG A 10 -6.53 17.19 -29.76
N TRP A 11 -7.83 16.87 -29.78
CA TRP A 11 -8.29 15.49 -29.60
C TRP A 11 -7.99 14.76 -30.90
N VAL A 12 -7.00 13.86 -30.86
CA VAL A 12 -6.61 13.01 -31.97
C VAL A 12 -6.58 11.57 -31.44
N VAL A 13 -7.07 10.65 -32.27
CA VAL A 13 -6.83 9.19 -32.23
C VAL A 13 -7.59 8.44 -31.13
N ALA A 14 -8.24 7.31 -31.35
CA ALA A 14 -8.75 6.61 -32.52
C ALA A 14 -9.65 5.52 -31.96
N GLY A 15 -10.62 5.08 -32.76
CA GLY A 15 -11.36 3.87 -32.48
C GLY A 15 -10.42 2.67 -32.40
N LEU A 16 -10.59 1.85 -31.38
CA LEU A 16 -10.20 0.45 -31.42
C LEU A 16 -11.48 -0.39 -31.33
N PHE A 17 -11.96 -0.77 -32.51
CA PHE A 17 -12.75 -1.97 -32.68
C PHE A 17 -11.98 -3.17 -32.10
N LEU A 18 -12.52 -3.81 -31.09
CA LEU A 18 -12.29 -5.24 -30.86
C LEU A 18 -13.64 -5.92 -30.58
N ALA A 19 -14.15 -6.47 -31.67
CA ALA A 19 -15.30 -7.36 -31.69
C ALA A 19 -14.94 -8.73 -31.10
N LEU A 20 -15.95 -9.32 -30.45
CA LEU A 20 -16.31 -10.74 -30.42
C LEU A 20 -15.19 -11.79 -30.24
N SER A 21 -15.18 -12.40 -29.06
CA SER A 21 -15.07 -13.85 -28.93
C SER A 21 -16.12 -14.37 -27.95
N ALA A 22 -17.22 -14.85 -28.51
CA ALA A 22 -18.23 -15.62 -27.80
C ALA A 22 -17.68 -17.01 -27.44
N CYS A 23 -17.86 -17.44 -26.19
CA CYS A 23 -18.04 -18.86 -25.88
C CYS A 23 -18.77 -19.04 -24.55
N GLY A 24 -20.05 -19.42 -24.63
CA GLY A 24 -20.68 -20.33 -23.67
C GLY A 24 -21.67 -19.75 -22.65
N GLY A 25 -22.96 -19.96 -22.91
CA GLY A 25 -23.97 -20.12 -21.85
C GLY A 25 -25.05 -19.04 -21.83
N ALA A 26 -26.20 -19.35 -22.45
CA ALA A 26 -27.45 -18.65 -22.18
C ALA A 26 -27.94 -19.02 -20.77
N ALA A 27 -28.19 -18.00 -19.94
CA ALA A 27 -29.20 -18.04 -18.91
C ALA A 27 -29.73 -16.61 -18.76
N GLU A 28 -30.97 -16.42 -19.19
CA GLU A 28 -31.80 -15.27 -18.86
C GLU A 28 -31.81 -15.03 -17.34
N VAL A 29 -31.32 -13.87 -16.91
CA VAL A 29 -31.60 -13.31 -15.59
C VAL A 29 -31.87 -11.83 -15.75
N GLU A 30 -32.92 -11.44 -15.05
CA GLU A 30 -33.70 -10.22 -15.14
C GLU A 30 -32.89 -8.92 -15.16
N ASP A 31 -33.50 -7.93 -15.82
CA ASP A 31 -33.22 -6.51 -15.67
C ASP A 31 -33.21 -6.13 -14.18
N VAL A 32 -32.02 -5.97 -13.61
CA VAL A 32 -31.81 -5.18 -12.40
C VAL A 32 -30.92 -4.03 -12.80
N LEU A 33 -31.56 -2.90 -13.06
CA LEU A 33 -31.01 -1.57 -12.87
C LEU A 33 -30.49 -1.45 -11.42
N GLY A 34 -29.28 -1.97 -11.21
CA GLY A 34 -28.48 -1.73 -10.02
C GLY A 34 -27.20 -1.10 -10.51
N THR A 35 -27.03 0.18 -10.21
CA THR A 35 -25.75 0.88 -10.29
C THR A 35 -24.73 0.10 -9.47
N SER A 36 -24.10 -0.92 -10.05
CA SER A 36 -22.89 -1.51 -9.50
C SER A 36 -21.77 -0.56 -9.86
N GLU A 37 -21.74 0.57 -9.15
CA GLU A 37 -20.52 1.27 -8.85
C GLU A 37 -19.51 0.17 -8.54
N SER A 38 -18.56 -0.04 -9.45
CA SER A 38 -17.48 -0.96 -9.21
C SER A 38 -16.74 -0.36 -8.03
N ALA A 39 -17.09 -0.79 -6.81
CA ALA A 39 -16.21 -0.70 -5.68
C ALA A 39 -14.98 -1.48 -6.12
N LEU A 40 -14.01 -0.79 -6.70
CA LEU A 40 -12.68 -1.32 -6.93
C LEU A 40 -12.17 -1.63 -5.53
N THR A 41 -12.44 -2.86 -5.08
CA THR A 41 -11.96 -3.34 -3.80
C THR A 41 -10.46 -3.28 -3.93
N CYS A 42 -9.80 -2.38 -3.20
CA CYS A 42 -8.35 -2.27 -3.19
C CYS A 42 -7.80 -3.66 -2.86
N THR A 43 -7.30 -4.35 -3.88
CA THR A 43 -6.64 -5.63 -3.67
C THR A 43 -5.21 -5.36 -3.25
N CYS A 44 -4.77 -6.14 -2.27
CA CYS A 44 -3.40 -6.08 -1.80
C CYS A 44 -2.54 -6.79 -2.83
N GLY A 45 -1.48 -6.13 -3.28
CA GLY A 45 -0.58 -6.70 -4.27
C GLY A 45 -0.08 -8.09 -3.84
N ALA A 46 0.09 -8.99 -4.80
CA ALA A 46 0.58 -10.34 -4.51
C ALA A 46 2.04 -10.35 -4.02
N GLU A 47 2.79 -9.28 -4.29
CA GLU A 47 4.16 -9.12 -3.81
C GLU A 47 4.19 -8.85 -2.30
N THR A 48 5.05 -9.60 -1.62
CA THR A 48 5.26 -9.48 -0.17
C THR A 48 6.66 -8.95 0.09
N PHE A 49 6.73 -7.88 0.88
CA PHE A 49 7.94 -7.21 1.31
C PHE A 49 8.20 -7.49 2.79
N THR A 50 9.46 -7.38 3.19
CA THR A 50 9.83 -7.46 4.61
C THR A 50 10.76 -6.31 4.95
N VAL A 51 10.47 -5.62 6.05
CA VAL A 51 11.32 -4.58 6.61
C VAL A 51 11.68 -4.94 8.04
N VAL A 52 12.95 -4.71 8.39
CA VAL A 52 13.42 -4.82 9.77
C VAL A 52 13.88 -3.44 10.23
N ARG A 53 13.31 -2.99 11.35
CA ARG A 53 13.71 -1.74 12.01
C ARG A 53 14.06 -2.02 13.46
N ARG A 54 15.03 -1.27 13.97
CA ARG A 54 15.53 -1.41 15.33
C ARG A 54 15.67 -0.03 15.93
N ALA A 55 15.26 0.10 17.17
CA ALA A 55 15.44 1.30 17.96
C ALA A 55 16.02 0.94 19.34
N THR A 56 16.59 1.95 19.99
CA THR A 56 17.17 1.82 21.34
C THR A 56 16.54 2.87 22.22
N SER A 57 16.04 2.46 23.38
CA SER A 57 15.35 3.35 24.32
C SER A 57 15.58 2.92 25.77
N VAL A 58 15.02 3.68 26.71
CA VAL A 58 15.18 3.44 28.16
C VAL A 58 14.61 2.09 28.62
N ASN A 59 13.70 1.49 27.86
CA ASN A 59 13.15 0.16 28.09
C ASN A 59 12.68 -0.49 26.76
N CYS A 60 12.42 -1.79 26.80
CA CYS A 60 12.00 -2.57 25.63
C CYS A 60 10.69 -2.09 25.01
N ALA A 61 9.71 -1.69 25.82
CA ALA A 61 8.41 -1.23 25.30
C ALA A 61 8.56 0.07 24.48
N ARG A 62 9.33 1.03 24.99
CA ARG A 62 9.64 2.27 24.26
C ARG A 62 10.48 2.02 23.01
N ALA A 63 11.45 1.10 23.08
CA ALA A 63 12.24 0.71 21.93
C ALA A 63 11.36 0.02 20.86
N TYR A 64 10.36 -0.77 21.28
CA TYR A 64 9.38 -1.37 20.39
C TYR A 64 8.48 -0.33 19.71
N ASP A 65 7.90 0.61 20.46
CA ASP A 65 7.09 1.70 19.89
C ASP A 65 7.89 2.49 18.83
N GLN A 66 9.13 2.86 19.16
CA GLN A 66 10.00 3.57 18.21
C GLN A 66 10.35 2.72 16.98
N ALA A 67 10.68 1.44 17.17
CA ALA A 67 10.98 0.55 16.06
C ALA A 67 9.75 0.33 15.15
N ASN A 68 8.54 0.33 15.71
CA ASN A 68 7.30 0.32 14.92
C ASN A 68 7.13 1.59 14.11
N SER A 69 7.27 2.77 14.73
CA SER A 69 7.16 4.04 13.99
C SER A 69 8.12 4.09 12.80
N LEU A 70 9.38 3.68 13.01
CA LEU A 70 10.38 3.59 11.93
C LEU A 70 10.00 2.57 10.84
N ALA A 71 9.29 1.50 11.21
CA ALA A 71 8.81 0.50 10.26
C ALA A 71 7.63 1.05 9.45
N ASP A 72 6.70 1.74 10.10
CA ASP A 72 5.58 2.43 9.46
C ASP A 72 6.05 3.49 8.46
N GLU A 73 7.01 4.33 8.84
CA GLU A 73 7.63 5.31 7.94
C GLU A 73 8.28 4.65 6.73
N ALA A 74 8.96 3.51 6.94
CA ALA A 74 9.58 2.75 5.85
C ALA A 74 8.54 2.12 4.91
N ILE A 75 7.42 1.66 5.44
CA ILE A 75 6.31 1.09 4.64
C ILE A 75 5.61 2.19 3.85
N ALA A 76 5.31 3.33 4.47
CA ALA A 76 4.71 4.48 3.78
C ALA A 76 5.61 5.02 2.66
N ALA A 77 6.93 4.98 2.84
CA ALA A 77 7.88 5.36 1.79
C ALA A 77 7.96 4.34 0.64
N ALA A 78 7.74 3.05 0.93
CA ALA A 78 7.77 1.97 -0.06
C ALA A 78 6.43 1.82 -0.81
N CYS A 79 5.31 1.99 -0.11
CA CYS A 79 3.95 1.86 -0.63
C CYS A 79 3.21 3.20 -0.52
N PRO A 80 3.25 4.06 -1.55
CA PRO A 80 2.59 5.36 -1.52
C PRO A 80 1.06 5.26 -1.42
N ALA A 81 0.46 4.18 -1.92
CA ALA A 81 -0.98 3.86 -1.79
C ALA A 81 -1.33 3.16 -0.45
N GLY A 82 -0.38 3.05 0.47
CA GLY A 82 -0.54 2.37 1.75
C GLY A 82 -0.11 0.90 1.73
N GLY A 83 0.16 0.37 2.93
CA GLY A 83 0.48 -1.04 3.15
C GLY A 83 -0.77 -1.86 3.47
N CYS A 84 -0.74 -3.14 3.11
CA CYS A 84 -1.76 -4.13 3.43
C CYS A 84 -1.14 -5.43 3.97
N ASN A 85 -1.97 -6.29 4.58
CA ASN A 85 -1.58 -7.58 5.14
C ASN A 85 -0.37 -7.48 6.09
N LEU A 86 -0.33 -6.38 6.85
CA LEU A 86 0.80 -6.08 7.74
C LEU A 86 0.85 -7.09 8.88
N THR A 87 1.89 -7.92 8.89
CA THR A 87 2.20 -8.84 9.97
C THR A 87 3.45 -8.36 10.68
N ARG A 88 3.34 -8.12 11.99
CA ARG A 88 4.47 -7.65 12.81
C ARG A 88 4.96 -8.74 13.74
N SER A 89 6.26 -8.95 13.74
CA SER A 89 6.94 -9.86 14.65
C SER A 89 7.93 -9.10 15.51
N LEU A 90 7.80 -9.24 16.82
CA LEU A 90 8.76 -8.69 17.78
C LEU A 90 10.08 -9.45 17.65
N GLN A 91 11.18 -8.72 17.52
CA GLN A 91 12.52 -9.30 17.67
C GLN A 91 12.90 -9.31 19.15
N SER A 92 13.98 -10.01 19.50
CA SER A 92 14.48 -10.02 20.87
C SER A 92 14.83 -8.60 21.35
N CYS A 93 14.47 -8.32 22.60
CA CYS A 93 14.95 -7.14 23.31
C CYS A 93 16.24 -7.49 24.06
N ALA A 94 17.27 -6.66 23.93
CA ALA A 94 18.53 -6.86 24.62
C ALA A 94 19.02 -5.54 25.27
N PRO A 95 19.61 -5.60 26.48
CA PRO A 95 20.26 -4.44 27.06
C PRO A 95 21.46 -3.99 26.20
N VAL A 96 21.67 -2.69 26.11
CA VAL A 96 22.81 -2.08 25.41
C VAL A 96 23.80 -1.54 26.44
N GLY A 97 25.06 -1.89 26.26
CA GLY A 97 26.13 -1.55 27.20
C GLY A 97 26.11 -2.38 28.48
N PRO A 98 27.07 -2.15 29.39
CA PRO A 98 27.16 -2.89 30.64
C PRO A 98 25.88 -2.65 31.46
N GLN A 99 25.20 -3.74 31.81
CA GLN A 99 23.94 -3.77 32.56
C GLN A 99 22.82 -2.86 32.00
N GLY A 100 22.79 -2.59 30.69
CA GLY A 100 21.76 -1.73 30.09
C GLY A 100 21.94 -0.24 30.39
N SER A 101 23.16 0.19 30.73
CA SER A 101 23.48 1.61 30.98
C SER A 101 23.19 2.53 29.79
N GLN A 102 23.08 1.99 28.57
CA GLN A 102 22.71 2.72 27.35
C GLN A 102 21.25 2.43 26.92
N GLY A 103 20.48 1.78 27.78
CA GLY A 103 19.10 1.37 27.53
C GLY A 103 18.98 -0.04 26.96
N PHE A 104 17.92 -0.26 26.19
CA PHE A 104 17.51 -1.52 25.62
C PHE A 104 17.26 -1.33 24.13
N SER A 105 17.79 -2.25 23.32
CA SER A 105 17.57 -2.28 21.88
C SER A 105 16.55 -3.34 21.53
N MET A 106 15.61 -3.00 20.65
CA MET A 106 14.59 -3.92 20.18
C MET A 106 14.34 -3.70 18.69
N GLY A 107 14.14 -4.81 17.98
CA GLY A 107 13.75 -4.81 16.58
C GLY A 107 12.29 -5.18 16.38
N VAL A 108 11.74 -4.75 15.26
CA VAL A 108 10.48 -5.24 14.70
C VAL A 108 10.73 -5.67 13.27
N LEU A 109 10.27 -6.87 12.94
CA LEU A 109 10.17 -7.35 11.58
C LEU A 109 8.73 -7.17 11.14
N VAL A 110 8.52 -6.46 10.04
CA VAL A 110 7.19 -6.28 9.45
C VAL A 110 7.20 -6.88 8.05
N THR A 111 6.29 -7.81 7.83
CA THR A 111 5.98 -8.37 6.52
C THR A 111 4.70 -7.71 6.02
N TYR A 112 4.70 -7.17 4.81
CA TYR A 112 3.59 -6.40 4.27
C TYR A 112 3.52 -6.56 2.75
N SER A 113 2.35 -6.29 2.18
CA SER A 113 2.15 -6.08 0.75
C SER A 113 1.82 -4.61 0.51
N CYS A 114 2.13 -4.06 -0.67
CA CYS A 114 1.62 -2.74 -1.03
C CYS A 114 0.19 -2.85 -1.54
N ASN A 115 -0.64 -1.86 -1.25
CA ASN A 115 -1.87 -1.66 -2.00
C ASN A 115 -1.54 -1.37 -3.47
N GLU A 116 -2.39 -1.85 -4.38
CA GLU A 116 -2.33 -1.42 -5.78
C GLU A 116 -2.57 0.10 -5.87
N PRO A 117 -1.87 0.81 -6.77
CA PRO A 117 -1.97 2.27 -6.86
C PRO A 117 -3.39 2.75 -7.22
N ASP A 118 -3.77 3.88 -6.63
CA ASP A 118 -4.97 4.76 -6.63
C ASP A 118 -6.00 4.78 -7.79
N THR A 119 -6.06 3.80 -8.69
CA THR A 119 -7.28 3.58 -9.49
C THR A 119 -8.39 2.90 -8.69
N CYS A 120 -8.15 2.58 -7.42
CA CYS A 120 -9.13 1.97 -6.53
C CYS A 120 -9.76 3.05 -5.65
N VAL A 121 -11.03 3.38 -5.91
CA VAL A 121 -11.80 4.39 -5.17
C VAL A 121 -12.58 3.65 -4.07
N GLU A 122 -12.40 4.05 -2.81
CA GLU A 122 -13.18 3.56 -1.65
C GLU A 122 -14.67 3.94 -1.73
#